data_AF-A0A657AVI8-F1
#
_entry.id   AF-A0A657AVI8-F1
#
_cell.length_a   1.000
_cell.length_b   1.000
_cell.length_c   1.000
_cell.angle_alpha   90.00
_cell.angle_beta   90.00
_cell.angle_gamma   90.00
#
_symmetry.space_group_name_H-M   'P 1'
#
loop_
_entity.id
_entity.type
_entity.pdbx_description
1 polymer ?
#
loop_
_entity_poly.entity_id
_entity_poly.type
_entity_poly.pdbx_seq_one_letter_code
_entity_poly.pdbx_strand_id
1 'polypeptide(L)'
;MPKEKVAHLITDLHERFGDELVSPQQQSLLEQVKTHAHEMDEAEPADPNFLELVETLVAEVEAEHPRAAAILEQMLDTLKNIGI
;
A
#
# COMPACT_ATOMS: atom_id res chain seq x y z
N MET A 1 -6.77 -14.26 -15.78
CA MET A 1 -6.81 -13.35 -14.61
C MET A 1 -6.46 -11.92 -15.03
N PRO A 2 -6.86 -10.86 -14.30
CA PRO A 2 -6.57 -9.46 -14.65
C PRO A 2 -5.08 -9.17 -14.90
N LYS A 3 -4.20 -9.80 -14.12
CA LYS A 3 -2.74 -9.72 -14.25
C LYS A 3 -2.21 -10.23 -15.58
N GLU A 4 -2.72 -11.37 -16.03
CA GLU A 4 -2.37 -11.94 -17.33
C GLU A 4 -2.79 -11.00 -18.46
N LYS A 5 -3.93 -10.31 -18.32
CA LYS A 5 -4.39 -9.33 -19.31
C LYS A 5 -3.49 -8.09 -19.38
N VAL A 6 -2.99 -7.60 -18.23
CA VAL A 6 -2.06 -6.47 -18.18
C VAL A 6 -0.70 -6.86 -18.77
N ALA A 7 -0.19 -8.04 -18.41
CA ALA A 7 1.04 -8.58 -18.99
C ALA A 7 0.92 -8.74 -20.51
N HIS A 8 -0.19 -9.31 -21.00
CA HIS A 8 -0.46 -9.42 -22.43
C HIS A 8 -0.57 -8.06 -23.12
N LEU A 9 -1.21 -7.06 -22.51
CA LEU A 9 -1.32 -5.73 -23.09
C LEU A 9 0.03 -5.02 -23.20
N ILE A 10 0.90 -5.20 -22.20
CA ILE A 10 2.28 -4.70 -22.22
C ILE A 10 3.07 -5.34 -23.37
N THR A 11 2.97 -6.66 -23.52
CA THR A 11 3.62 -7.40 -24.61
C THR A 11 3.09 -6.95 -25.97
N ASP A 12 1.77 -6.86 -26.14
CA ASP A 12 1.14 -6.42 -27.39
C ASP A 12 1.52 -4.99 -27.78
N LEU A 13 1.66 -4.09 -26.80
CA LEU A 13 2.11 -2.71 -27.02
C LEU A 13 3.59 -2.68 -27.45
N HIS A 14 4.43 -3.50 -26.81
CA HIS A 14 5.84 -3.61 -27.17
C HIS A 14 6.04 -4.21 -28.56
N GLU A 15 5.28 -5.25 -28.92
CA GLU A 15 5.39 -5.89 -30.24
C GLU A 15 4.87 -5.00 -31.38
N ARG A 16 3.85 -4.17 -31.12
CA ARG A 16 3.26 -3.30 -32.15
C ARG A 16 3.95 -1.96 -32.33
N PHE A 17 4.60 -1.45 -31.28
CA PHE A 17 5.15 -0.10 -31.25
C PHE A 17 6.63 -0.03 -30.83
N GLY A 18 7.27 -1.16 -30.54
CA GLY A 18 8.69 -1.23 -30.20
C GLY A 18 9.56 -1.28 -31.45
N ASP A 19 10.07 -0.13 -31.87
CA ASP A 19 11.38 -0.10 -32.53
C ASP A 19 12.47 -0.46 -31.50
N GLU A 20 13.63 -0.94 -31.97
CA GLU A 20 14.74 -1.57 -31.21
C GLU A 20 15.30 -0.78 -29.99
N LEU A 21 14.78 0.41 -29.71
CA LEU A 21 15.20 1.28 -28.62
C LEU A 21 13.98 1.62 -27.75
N VAL A 22 13.68 0.76 -26.79
CA VAL A 22 12.76 1.08 -25.69
C VAL A 22 13.27 2.35 -25.00
N SER A 23 12.48 3.42 -25.03
CA SER A 23 12.89 4.69 -24.43
C SER A 23 12.98 4.57 -22.90
N PRO A 24 13.82 5.37 -22.23
CA PRO A 24 13.89 5.40 -20.77
C PRO A 24 12.53 5.67 -20.11
N GLN A 25 11.67 6.45 -20.77
CA GLN A 25 10.31 6.73 -20.31
C GLN A 25 9.41 5.50 -20.40
N GLN A 26 9.54 4.71 -21.47
CA GLN A 26 8.82 3.44 -21.60
C GLN A 26 9.26 2.42 -20.54
N GLN A 27 10.56 2.34 -20.24
CA GLN A 27 11.06 1.47 -19.16
C GLN A 27 10.51 1.88 -17.79
N SER A 28 10.50 3.19 -17.48
CA SER A 28 9.93 3.70 -16.24
C SER A 28 8.44 3.39 -16.10
N LEU A 29 7.67 3.54 -17.19
CA LEU A 29 6.26 3.19 -17.20
C LEU A 29 6.04 1.69 -16.99
N LEU A 30 6.84 0.84 -17.65
CA LEU A 30 6.76 -0.61 -17.48
C LEU A 30 7.07 -1.04 -16.05
N GLU A 31 8.06 -0.44 -15.40
CA GLU A 31 8.38 -0.73 -14.00
C GLU A 31 7.28 -0.26 -13.04
N GLN A 32 6.66 0.90 -13.29
CA GLN A 32 5.50 1.36 -12.52
C GLN A 32 4.31 0.40 -12.65
N VAL A 33 4.02 -0.07 -13.86
CA VAL A 33 2.92 -1.02 -14.10
C VAL A 33 3.23 -2.39 -13.49
N LYS A 34 4.48 -2.87 -13.54
CA LYS A 34 4.89 -4.11 -12.87
C LYS A 34 4.77 -4.00 -11.35
N THR A 35 5.17 -2.87 -10.78
CA THR A 35 5.06 -2.59 -9.33
C THR A 35 3.60 -2.63 -8.92
N HIS A 36 2.73 -1.91 -9.63
CA HIS A 36 1.30 -1.91 -9.36
C HIS A 36 0.64 -3.27 -9.61
N ALA A 37 1.08 -4.01 -10.63
CA ALA A 37 0.62 -5.38 -10.87
C ALA A 37 1.10 -6.35 -9.79
N HIS A 38 2.25 -6.11 -9.14
CA HIS A 38 2.72 -6.91 -7.99
C HIS A 38 1.85 -6.68 -6.76
N GLU A 39 1.47 -5.42 -6.48
CA GLU A 39 0.51 -5.04 -5.42
C GLU A 39 -0.86 -5.73 -5.59
N MET A 40 -1.25 -6.12 -6.81
CA MET A 40 -2.49 -6.87 -7.04
C MET A 40 -2.44 -8.36 -6.66
N ASP A 41 -1.26 -8.95 -6.36
CA ASP A 41 -1.11 -10.37 -5.91
C ASP A 41 -0.96 -10.43 -4.39
N GLU A 42 -0.60 -9.31 -3.78
CA GLU A 42 -0.75 -9.11 -2.37
C GLU A 42 -2.23 -8.81 -2.12
N ALA A 43 -2.80 -9.41 -1.07
CA ALA A 43 -4.09 -8.96 -0.60
C ALA A 43 -3.96 -7.47 -0.38
N GLU A 44 -4.85 -6.67 -1.00
CA GLU A 44 -5.02 -5.26 -0.71
C GLU A 44 -4.87 -5.12 0.81
N PRO A 45 -3.89 -4.35 1.32
CA PRO A 45 -3.61 -4.30 2.74
C PRO A 45 -4.94 -3.99 3.40
N ALA A 46 -5.45 -4.94 4.19
CA ALA A 46 -6.78 -4.83 4.76
C ALA A 46 -6.81 -3.47 5.45
N ASP A 47 -7.80 -2.64 5.12
CA ASP A 47 -7.93 -1.32 5.73
C ASP A 47 -7.74 -1.50 7.24
N PRO A 48 -6.77 -0.79 7.85
CA PRO A 48 -6.45 -0.99 9.24
C PRO A 48 -7.74 -0.86 10.04
N ASN A 49 -8.01 -1.87 10.87
CA ASN A 49 -9.21 -1.85 11.68
C ASN A 49 -9.18 -0.62 12.60
N PHE A 50 -10.33 -0.22 13.15
CA PHE A 50 -10.42 0.99 13.97
C PHE A 50 -9.37 1.04 15.10
N LEU A 51 -9.03 -0.11 15.71
CA LEU A 51 -7.99 -0.18 16.74
C LEU A 51 -6.59 0.07 16.16
N GLU A 52 -6.25 -0.54 15.03
CA GLU A 52 -4.96 -0.35 14.34
C GLU A 52 -4.75 1.10 13.90
N LEU A 53 -5.81 1.78 13.47
CA LEU A 53 -5.76 3.22 13.17
C LEU A 53 -5.49 4.06 14.41
N VAL A 54 -6.15 3.73 15.53
CA VAL A 54 -5.95 4.44 16.79
C VAL A 54 -4.55 4.17 17.36
N GLU A 55 -4.04 2.93 17.26
CA GLU A 55 -2.66 2.58 17.63
C GLU A 55 -1.63 3.37 16.83
N THR A 56 -1.83 3.48 15.52
CA THR A 56 -0.95 4.27 14.65
C THR A 56 -0.97 5.74 15.05
N LEU A 57 -2.16 6.31 15.30
CA LEU A 57 -2.29 7.69 15.77
C LEU A 57 -1.61 7.91 17.14
N VAL A 58 -1.71 6.96 18.06
CA VAL A 58 -1.04 7.04 19.36
C VAL A 58 0.48 7.04 19.21
N ALA A 59 1.01 6.19 18.32
CA ALA A 59 2.45 6.14 18.03
C ALA A 59 2.96 7.46 17.39
N GLU A 60 2.17 8.08 16.51
CA GLU A 60 2.49 9.40 15.94
C GLU A 60 2.48 10.49 17.02
N VAL A 61 1.49 10.48 17.92
CA VAL A 61 1.39 11.43 19.03
C VAL A 61 2.51 11.23 20.06
N GLU A 62 3.02 10.02 20.26
CA GLU A 62 4.12 9.74 21.18
C GLU A 62 5.40 10.49 20.80
N ALA A 63 5.67 10.58 19.49
CA ALA A 63 6.86 11.26 18.96
C ALA A 63 6.88 12.76 19.30
N GLU A 64 5.71 13.41 19.36
CA GLU A 64 5.59 14.86 19.60
C GLU A 64 5.18 15.19 21.05
N HIS A 65 4.35 14.34 21.67
CA HIS A 65 3.67 14.58 22.93
C HIS A 65 3.55 13.29 23.78
N PRO A 66 4.67 12.80 24.37
CA PRO A 66 4.72 11.50 25.05
C PRO A 66 3.77 11.38 26.24
N ARG A 67 3.48 12.49 26.93
CA ARG A 67 2.52 12.49 28.04
C ARG A 67 1.06 12.35 27.57
N ALA A 68 0.74 12.86 26.38
CA ALA A 68 -0.59 12.71 25.80
C ALA A 68 -0.78 11.29 25.25
N ALA A 69 0.25 10.72 24.60
CA ALA A 69 0.25 9.34 24.13
C ALA A 69 -0.03 8.34 25.25
N ALA A 70 0.63 8.45 26.40
CA ALA A 70 0.40 7.56 27.55
C ALA A 70 -1.06 7.57 28.06
N ILE A 71 -1.78 8.69 27.92
CA ILE A 71 -3.20 8.77 28.29
C ILE A 71 -4.06 8.08 27.22
N LEU A 72 -3.73 8.27 25.94
CA LEU A 72 -4.43 7.64 24.82
C LEU A 72 -4.22 6.12 24.81
N GLU A 73 -3.04 5.62 25.18
CA GLU A 73 -2.77 4.19 25.38
C GLU A 73 -3.69 3.59 26.44
N GLN A 74 -3.84 4.25 27.60
CA GLN A 74 -4.74 3.79 28.66
C GLN A 74 -6.21 3.76 28.20
N MET A 75 -6.63 4.73 27.38
CA MET A 75 -7.96 4.73 26.80
C MET A 75 -8.15 3.59 25.80
N LEU A 76 -7.16 3.36 24.94
CA LEU A 76 -7.16 2.27 23.96
C LEU A 76 -7.21 0.90 24.64
N ASP A 77 -6.42 0.68 25.70
CA ASP A 77 -6.45 -0.54 26.49
C ASP A 77 -7.80 -0.75 27.16
N THR A 78 -8.45 0.33 27.61
CA THR A 78 -9.81 0.26 28.16
C THR A 78 -10.82 -0.19 27.10
N LEU A 79 -10.72 0.33 25.88
CA LEU A 79 -11.59 -0.06 24.75
C LEU A 79 -11.41 -1.55 24.39
N LYS A 80 -10.16 -2.01 24.27
CA LYS A 80 -9.85 -3.43 24.04
C LYS A 80 -10.44 -4.34 25.11
N ASN A 81 -10.33 -3.93 26.38
CA ASN A 81 -10.80 -4.71 27.52
C ASN A 81 -12.33 -4.83 27.61
N ILE A 82 -13.09 -3.92 26.98
CA ILE A 82 -14.56 -4.00 26.90
C ILE A 82 -15.06 -4.66 25.61
N GLY A 83 -14.15 -5.20 24.79
CA GLY A 83 -14.48 -5.91 23.56
C GLY A 83 -14.79 -4.99 22.37
N ILE A 84 -14.31 -3.74 22.42
CA ILE A 84 -14.27 -2.82 21.28
C ILE A 84 -12.93 -2.99 20.58
#